data_AF-A0A839AB15-F1
#
_entry.id   AF-A0A839AB15-F1
#
_cell.length_a   1.000
_cell.length_b   1.000
_cell.length_c   1.000
_cell.angle_alpha   90.00
_cell.angle_beta   90.00
_cell.angle_gamma   90.00
#
_symmetry.space_group_name_H-M   'P 1'
#
loop_
_entity.id
_entity.type
_entity.pdbx_description
1 polymer ?
#
loop_
_entity_poly.entity_id
_entity_poly.type
_entity_poly.pdbx_seq_one_letter_code
_entity_poly.pdbx_strand_id
1 'polypeptide(L)'
;MVSDSPDLESRFYADLPVFSDFSGIGDDAAYRPLPESWSLLACDIVRSSDAIAAGRYKDVNMVGAAAIAAVLNVSKGTELPFVFGGDGAMIAVPGSLKEKASAALAGVRRMAGSVLGLALRAASFPVGDLSEAGGALRVRKFELSPGNHLAMFAGGGLEVADTLLKDEAKAAAYLIGEEVESDAALDGLSCRWEPLPARNGRIVSLMVRPTSAGLAAGYDLPALIAGLEAILGSSLVERQTGAEPVRKETLRHRFPPSGLMREVRVVGFRSGQLKTFAKALFECAAAAYAYATARRVGPFDPVRYVGELQQNTDFRKFDDTLRLVLDLTVAQVDVLSAYLEGEYRRGRLVYGLHGASSALMTCLVFSLEQSRHIHFVDGGDGGFSEAAREFKERVALLDAKERAN
;
A
#
# COMPACT_ATOMS: atom_id res chain seq x y z
N MET A 1 -29.24 -17.97 -15.44
CA MET A 1 -28.60 -16.98 -16.33
C MET A 1 -29.13 -15.60 -15.95
N VAL A 2 -28.58 -15.03 -14.88
CA VAL A 2 -28.80 -13.61 -14.59
C VAL A 2 -27.77 -12.89 -15.46
N SER A 3 -28.27 -12.16 -16.45
CA SER A 3 -27.49 -11.19 -17.20
C SER A 3 -27.16 -10.06 -16.24
N ASP A 4 -26.03 -10.16 -15.53
CA ASP A 4 -25.50 -9.05 -14.74
C ASP A 4 -25.12 -7.93 -15.70
N SER A 5 -25.89 -6.85 -15.67
CA SER A 5 -25.61 -5.66 -16.47
C SER A 5 -24.23 -5.10 -16.05
N PRO A 6 -23.35 -4.73 -17.00
CA PRO A 6 -21.99 -4.25 -16.72
C PRO A 6 -21.92 -3.06 -15.74
N ASP A 7 -23.02 -2.31 -15.59
CA ASP A 7 -23.13 -1.20 -14.63
C ASP A 7 -23.24 -1.67 -13.17
N LEU A 8 -23.86 -2.82 -12.89
CA LEU A 8 -24.01 -3.35 -11.52
C LEU A 8 -22.68 -3.87 -10.97
N GLU A 9 -21.93 -4.62 -11.80
CA GLU A 9 -20.60 -5.10 -11.41
C GLU A 9 -19.63 -3.95 -11.16
N SER A 10 -19.73 -2.85 -11.93
CA SER A 10 -18.87 -1.68 -11.74
C SER A 10 -19.09 -0.96 -10.39
N ARG A 11 -20.25 -1.17 -9.75
CA ARG A 11 -20.56 -0.59 -8.44
C ARG A 11 -20.27 -1.50 -7.26
N PHE A 12 -19.87 -2.75 -7.48
CA PHE A 12 -19.66 -3.75 -6.43
C PHE A 12 -18.87 -3.19 -5.24
N TYR A 13 -17.69 -2.61 -5.48
CA TYR A 13 -16.84 -2.09 -4.41
C TYR A 13 -17.38 -0.77 -3.81
N ALA A 14 -18.08 0.04 -4.61
CA ALA A 14 -18.72 1.26 -4.12
C ALA A 14 -19.79 0.95 -3.08
N ASP A 15 -20.58 -0.12 -3.32
CA ASP A 15 -21.75 -0.49 -2.54
C ASP A 15 -21.44 -1.45 -1.36
N LEU A 16 -20.16 -1.84 -1.16
CA LEU A 16 -19.77 -2.66 -0.01
C LEU A 16 -20.05 -1.94 1.33
N PRO A 17 -20.49 -2.68 2.37
CA PRO A 17 -20.57 -2.15 3.73
C PRO A 17 -19.23 -1.58 4.18
N VAL A 18 -19.27 -0.32 4.59
CA VAL A 18 -18.11 0.38 5.14
C VAL A 18 -17.96 0.04 6.61
N PHE A 19 -16.72 -0.16 7.06
CA PHE A 19 -16.39 -0.23 8.48
C PHE A 19 -15.24 0.73 8.81
N SER A 20 -15.30 1.37 9.98
CA SER A 20 -14.30 2.37 10.40
C SER A 20 -13.52 1.93 11.64
N ASP A 21 -13.98 0.86 12.31
CA ASP A 21 -13.34 0.24 13.47
C ASP A 21 -12.39 -0.88 13.01
N PHE A 22 -11.08 -0.65 13.16
CA PHE A 22 -10.06 -1.60 12.71
C PHE A 22 -10.09 -2.94 13.48
N SER A 23 -10.67 -3.03 14.68
CA SER A 23 -10.83 -4.30 15.39
C SER A 23 -11.68 -5.31 14.59
N GLY A 24 -12.56 -4.79 13.73
CA GLY A 24 -13.41 -5.58 12.87
C GLY A 24 -12.67 -6.40 11.83
N ILE A 25 -11.37 -6.19 11.56
CA ILE A 25 -10.65 -6.90 10.47
C ILE A 25 -10.65 -8.42 10.60
N GLY A 26 -10.81 -8.94 11.82
CA GLY A 26 -10.90 -10.39 12.09
C GLY A 26 -12.26 -11.02 11.80
N ASP A 27 -13.29 -10.23 11.50
CA ASP A 27 -14.61 -10.74 11.12
C ASP A 27 -14.61 -11.23 9.67
N ASP A 28 -14.24 -12.50 9.48
CA ASP A 28 -14.16 -13.16 8.18
C ASP A 28 -15.49 -13.15 7.42
N ALA A 29 -16.62 -13.22 8.13
CA ALA A 29 -17.97 -13.23 7.54
C ALA A 29 -18.38 -11.89 6.93
N ALA A 30 -17.70 -10.79 7.29
CA ALA A 30 -17.91 -9.48 6.72
C ALA A 30 -17.17 -9.26 5.38
N TYR A 31 -16.22 -10.13 5.01
CA TYR A 31 -15.58 -10.07 3.70
C TYR A 31 -16.53 -10.60 2.61
N ARG A 32 -16.45 -10.00 1.42
CA ARG A 32 -17.27 -10.39 0.26
C ARG A 32 -16.37 -10.86 -0.87
N PRO A 33 -16.65 -12.00 -1.52
CA PRO A 33 -15.88 -12.46 -2.66
C PRO A 33 -15.96 -11.44 -3.80
N LEU A 34 -14.83 -11.18 -4.45
CA LEU A 34 -14.80 -10.40 -5.68
C LEU A 34 -15.53 -11.17 -6.80
N PRO A 35 -16.23 -10.49 -7.71
CA PRO A 35 -16.88 -11.16 -8.83
C PRO A 35 -15.86 -11.87 -9.74
N GLU A 36 -16.19 -13.05 -10.24
CA GLU A 36 -15.29 -13.86 -11.08
C GLU A 36 -14.93 -13.17 -12.41
N SER A 37 -15.80 -12.27 -12.89
CA SER A 37 -15.60 -11.44 -14.09
C SER A 37 -14.52 -10.38 -13.92
N TRP A 38 -14.05 -10.12 -12.69
CA TRP A 38 -13.00 -9.15 -12.41
C TRP A 38 -11.61 -9.72 -12.72
N SER A 39 -10.63 -8.82 -12.78
CA SER A 39 -9.22 -9.17 -12.87
C SER A 39 -8.41 -8.44 -11.81
N LEU A 40 -7.44 -9.12 -11.21
CA LEU A 40 -6.44 -8.53 -10.34
C LEU A 40 -5.24 -8.10 -11.20
N LEU A 41 -5.03 -6.79 -11.31
CA LEU A 41 -3.77 -6.27 -11.83
C LEU A 41 -2.73 -6.27 -10.72
N ALA A 42 -1.55 -6.81 -10.99
CA ALA A 42 -0.46 -6.87 -10.04
C ALA A 42 0.84 -6.37 -10.69
N CYS A 43 1.62 -5.60 -9.95
CA CYS A 43 2.97 -5.22 -10.35
C CYS A 43 3.95 -5.23 -9.19
N ASP A 44 5.22 -5.51 -9.49
CA ASP A 44 6.31 -5.66 -8.53
C ASP A 44 7.64 -5.29 -9.22
N ILE A 45 8.47 -4.48 -8.57
CA ILE A 45 9.78 -4.10 -9.12
C ILE A 45 10.75 -5.28 -9.01
N VAL A 46 11.34 -5.64 -10.15
CA VAL A 46 12.39 -6.66 -10.21
C VAL A 46 13.59 -6.21 -9.38
N ARG A 47 13.99 -7.04 -8.42
CA ARG A 47 15.15 -6.78 -7.55
C ARG A 47 15.05 -5.43 -6.82
N SER A 48 13.86 -5.10 -6.32
CA SER A 48 13.61 -3.89 -5.51
C SER A 48 14.59 -3.73 -4.35
N SER A 49 14.95 -4.82 -3.67
CA SER A 49 15.94 -4.83 -2.58
C SER A 49 17.29 -4.23 -2.98
N ASP A 50 17.77 -4.46 -4.20
CA ASP A 50 19.04 -3.88 -4.66
C ASP A 50 18.92 -2.38 -4.91
N ALA A 51 17.78 -1.94 -5.47
CA ALA A 51 17.51 -0.52 -5.65
C ALA A 51 17.39 0.20 -4.29
N ILE A 52 16.76 -0.45 -3.31
CA ILE A 52 16.65 0.04 -1.93
C ILE A 52 18.05 0.16 -1.30
N ALA A 53 18.88 -0.88 -1.40
CA ALA A 53 20.25 -0.88 -0.90
C ALA A 53 21.12 0.22 -1.56
N ALA A 54 20.82 0.57 -2.82
CA ALA A 54 21.45 1.69 -3.53
C ALA A 54 20.89 3.08 -3.15
N GLY A 55 20.06 3.19 -2.10
CA GLY A 55 19.46 4.44 -1.63
C GLY A 55 18.33 4.97 -2.51
N ARG A 56 17.77 4.14 -3.41
CA ARG A 56 16.73 4.54 -4.37
C ARG A 56 15.32 4.24 -3.90
N TYR A 57 15.12 4.08 -2.61
CA TYR A 57 13.84 3.64 -2.05
C TYR A 57 12.65 4.58 -2.35
N LYS A 58 12.87 5.91 -2.42
CA LYS A 58 11.83 6.85 -2.89
C LYS A 58 11.46 6.64 -4.37
N ASP A 59 12.37 6.16 -5.21
CA ASP A 59 12.04 5.81 -6.60
C ASP A 59 11.14 4.57 -6.62
N VAL A 60 11.48 3.57 -5.80
CA VAL A 60 10.74 2.31 -5.65
C VAL A 60 9.29 2.58 -5.21
N ASN A 61 9.09 3.30 -4.10
CA ASN A 61 7.74 3.63 -3.59
C ASN A 61 6.91 4.44 -4.58
N MET A 62 7.56 5.34 -5.32
CA MET A 62 6.87 6.15 -6.33
C MET A 62 6.39 5.32 -7.52
N VAL A 63 7.11 4.27 -7.93
CA VAL A 63 6.64 3.38 -9.00
C VAL A 63 5.41 2.59 -8.55
N GLY A 64 5.41 2.03 -7.33
CA GLY A 64 4.24 1.33 -6.80
C GLY A 64 3.01 2.24 -6.69
N ALA A 65 3.19 3.48 -6.21
CA ALA A 65 2.10 4.45 -6.14
C ALA A 65 1.65 4.95 -7.53
N ALA A 66 2.58 5.06 -8.49
CA ALA A 66 2.26 5.40 -9.87
C ALA A 66 1.38 4.35 -10.54
N ALA A 67 1.57 3.06 -10.24
CA ALA A 67 0.71 1.98 -10.73
C ALA A 67 -0.75 2.18 -10.26
N ILE A 68 -0.95 2.49 -8.98
CA ILE A 68 -2.28 2.79 -8.42
C ILE A 68 -2.88 4.03 -9.08
N ALA A 69 -2.11 5.13 -9.14
CA ALA A 69 -2.57 6.39 -9.73
C ALA A 69 -3.02 6.21 -11.19
N ALA A 70 -2.21 5.52 -12.00
CA ALA A 70 -2.49 5.28 -13.41
C ALA A 70 -3.79 4.50 -13.62
N VAL A 71 -4.01 3.44 -12.84
CA VAL A 71 -5.24 2.64 -12.93
C VAL A 71 -6.47 3.43 -12.45
N LEU A 72 -6.35 4.19 -11.36
CA LEU A 72 -7.45 5.02 -10.86
C LEU A 72 -7.81 6.18 -11.81
N ASN A 73 -6.83 6.77 -12.51
CA ASN A 73 -7.10 7.84 -13.46
C ASN A 73 -7.91 7.35 -14.68
N VAL A 74 -7.76 6.09 -15.08
CA VAL A 74 -8.54 5.50 -16.19
C VAL A 74 -9.86 4.87 -15.76
N SER A 75 -10.13 4.72 -14.45
CA SER A 75 -11.36 4.10 -13.93
C SER A 75 -12.59 5.01 -13.99
N LYS A 76 -12.43 6.29 -14.35
CA LYS A 76 -13.51 7.26 -14.63
C LYS A 76 -14.64 7.32 -13.57
N GLY A 77 -14.29 7.15 -12.29
CA GLY A 77 -15.24 7.25 -11.18
C GLY A 77 -15.72 5.90 -10.63
N THR A 78 -15.31 4.78 -11.22
CA THR A 78 -15.43 3.46 -10.59
C THR A 78 -14.45 3.39 -9.41
N GLU A 79 -14.96 3.13 -8.21
CA GLU A 79 -14.13 2.85 -7.04
C GLU A 79 -13.50 1.46 -7.17
N LEU A 80 -12.19 1.38 -6.98
CA LEU A 80 -11.42 0.14 -7.13
C LEU A 80 -10.74 -0.22 -5.81
N PRO A 81 -10.79 -1.48 -5.36
CA PRO A 81 -10.01 -1.95 -4.23
C PRO A 81 -8.55 -2.16 -4.66
N PHE A 82 -7.61 -1.67 -3.83
CA PHE A 82 -6.18 -1.79 -4.09
C PHE A 82 -5.38 -1.96 -2.80
N VAL A 83 -4.18 -2.53 -2.94
CA VAL A 83 -3.15 -2.62 -1.90
C VAL A 83 -1.85 -2.02 -2.42
N PHE A 84 -1.20 -1.20 -1.59
CA PHE A 84 0.14 -0.67 -1.84
C PHE A 84 1.18 -1.47 -1.04
N GLY A 85 2.12 -2.09 -1.77
CA GLY A 85 3.17 -2.94 -1.20
C GLY A 85 4.51 -2.26 -0.94
N GLY A 86 4.67 -0.98 -1.31
CA GLY A 86 5.98 -0.30 -1.31
C GLY A 86 6.60 -0.37 -2.71
N ASP A 87 7.15 -1.51 -3.08
CA ASP A 87 7.78 -1.77 -4.37
C ASP A 87 6.84 -2.28 -5.48
N GLY A 88 5.55 -2.36 -5.16
CA GLY A 88 4.51 -2.89 -6.02
C GLY A 88 3.11 -2.46 -5.59
N ALA A 89 2.13 -2.91 -6.35
CA ALA A 89 0.72 -2.67 -6.07
C ALA A 89 -0.14 -3.77 -6.68
N MET A 90 -1.29 -3.99 -6.05
CA MET A 90 -2.34 -4.87 -6.57
C MET A 90 -3.65 -4.11 -6.60
N ILE A 91 -4.37 -4.16 -7.72
CA ILE A 91 -5.62 -3.43 -7.95
C ILE A 91 -6.61 -4.37 -8.62
N ALA A 92 -7.77 -4.62 -7.98
CA ALA A 92 -8.83 -5.40 -8.63
C ALA A 92 -9.69 -4.46 -9.50
N VAL A 93 -9.95 -4.88 -10.73
CA VAL A 93 -10.71 -4.11 -11.72
C VAL A 93 -11.84 -4.94 -12.30
N PRO A 94 -13.03 -4.35 -12.55
CA PRO A 94 -14.07 -5.00 -13.33
C PRO A 94 -13.56 -5.38 -14.72
N GLY A 95 -14.11 -6.44 -15.30
CA GLY A 95 -13.75 -6.89 -16.65
C GLY A 95 -13.83 -5.78 -17.70
N SER A 96 -14.81 -4.87 -17.59
CA SER A 96 -14.97 -3.71 -18.48
C SER A 96 -13.85 -2.66 -18.43
N LEU A 97 -13.03 -2.67 -17.38
CA LEU A 97 -11.88 -1.77 -17.20
C LEU A 97 -10.53 -2.48 -17.42
N LYS A 98 -10.53 -3.81 -17.57
CA LYS A 98 -9.31 -4.63 -17.64
C LYS A 98 -8.32 -4.11 -18.68
N GLU A 99 -8.76 -3.88 -19.92
CA GLU A 99 -7.88 -3.50 -21.03
C GLU A 99 -7.29 -2.11 -20.82
N LYS A 100 -8.11 -1.14 -20.38
CA LYS A 100 -7.65 0.24 -20.11
C LYS A 100 -6.69 0.31 -18.94
N ALA A 101 -6.99 -0.43 -17.87
CA ALA A 101 -6.17 -0.47 -16.68
C ALA A 101 -4.84 -1.21 -16.95
N SER A 102 -4.86 -2.28 -17.75
CA SER A 102 -3.65 -2.97 -18.22
C SER A 102 -2.78 -2.05 -19.09
N ALA A 103 -3.40 -1.29 -19.99
CA ALA A 103 -2.69 -0.29 -20.81
C ALA A 103 -2.03 0.80 -19.94
N ALA A 104 -2.74 1.33 -18.95
CA ALA A 104 -2.20 2.31 -18.01
C ALA A 104 -0.99 1.74 -17.24
N LEU A 105 -1.07 0.49 -16.78
CA LEU A 105 0.02 -0.20 -16.08
C LEU A 105 1.22 -0.47 -16.99
N ALA A 106 1.00 -0.79 -18.26
CA ALA A 106 2.07 -0.87 -19.28
C ALA A 106 2.79 0.47 -19.45
N GLY A 107 2.04 1.58 -19.40
CA GLY A 107 2.61 2.93 -19.39
C GLY A 107 3.52 3.18 -18.18
N VAL A 108 3.11 2.75 -16.99
CA VAL A 108 3.93 2.85 -15.76
C VAL A 108 5.19 1.99 -15.87
N ARG A 109 5.08 0.78 -16.42
CA ARG A 109 6.23 -0.11 -16.67
C ARG A 109 7.28 0.54 -17.58
N ARG A 110 6.85 1.16 -18.70
CA ARG A 110 7.76 1.92 -19.57
C ARG A 110 8.37 3.14 -18.88
N MET A 111 7.58 3.86 -18.09
CA MET A 111 8.07 5.02 -17.31
C MET A 111 9.14 4.58 -16.30
N ALA A 112 8.89 3.51 -15.54
CA ALA A 112 9.83 2.97 -14.56
C ALA A 112 11.16 2.60 -15.23
N GLY A 113 11.13 1.92 -16.39
CA GLY A 113 12.33 1.55 -17.13
C GLY A 113 13.07 2.75 -17.71
N SER A 114 12.37 3.63 -18.45
CA SER A 114 13.01 4.73 -19.20
C SER A 114 13.42 5.93 -18.34
N VAL A 115 12.67 6.25 -17.29
CA VAL A 115 12.93 7.42 -16.44
C VAL A 115 13.75 7.07 -15.21
N LEU A 116 13.48 5.92 -14.61
CA LEU A 116 14.09 5.49 -13.35
C LEU A 116 15.05 4.33 -13.54
N GLY A 117 15.14 3.68 -14.71
CA GLY A 117 15.98 2.48 -14.86
C GLY A 117 15.58 1.36 -13.90
N LEU A 118 14.28 1.24 -13.58
CA LEU A 118 13.70 0.19 -12.75
C LEU A 118 12.86 -0.73 -13.63
N ALA A 119 13.14 -2.02 -13.60
CA ALA A 119 12.32 -3.01 -14.30
C ALA A 119 11.09 -3.35 -13.45
N LEU A 120 9.89 -3.19 -14.01
CA LEU A 120 8.62 -3.47 -13.35
C LEU A 120 7.97 -4.69 -14.01
N ARG A 121 7.70 -5.74 -13.23
CA ARG A 121 6.81 -6.82 -13.68
C ARG A 121 5.38 -6.34 -13.54
N ALA A 122 4.54 -6.68 -14.50
CA ALA A 122 3.12 -6.35 -14.48
C ALA A 122 2.32 -7.50 -15.11
N ALA A 123 1.23 -7.91 -14.45
CA ALA A 123 0.34 -8.96 -14.91
C ALA A 123 -1.12 -8.64 -14.63
N SER A 124 -2.01 -9.28 -15.38
CA SER A 124 -3.47 -9.24 -15.19
C SER A 124 -3.97 -10.66 -14.97
N PHE A 125 -4.35 -10.98 -13.73
CA PHE A 125 -4.85 -12.30 -13.35
C PHE A 125 -6.38 -12.26 -13.27
N PRO A 126 -7.12 -13.09 -14.03
CA PRO A 126 -8.55 -13.28 -13.79
C PRO A 126 -8.82 -13.76 -12.36
N VAL A 127 -9.89 -13.29 -11.72
CA VAL A 127 -10.24 -13.71 -10.35
C VAL A 127 -10.58 -15.20 -10.29
N GLY A 128 -11.21 -15.74 -11.34
CA GLY A 128 -11.47 -17.18 -11.49
C GLY A 128 -10.20 -18.01 -11.41
N ASP A 129 -9.18 -17.68 -12.22
CA ASP A 129 -7.92 -18.42 -12.28
C ASP A 129 -7.16 -18.41 -10.93
N LEU A 130 -7.20 -17.30 -10.18
CA LEU A 130 -6.62 -17.24 -8.84
C LEU A 130 -7.38 -18.14 -7.85
N SER A 131 -8.70 -18.20 -7.97
CA SER A 131 -9.55 -19.05 -7.14
C SER A 131 -9.29 -20.54 -7.43
N GLU A 132 -9.13 -20.90 -8.71
CA GLU A 132 -8.73 -22.26 -9.13
C GLU A 132 -7.33 -22.64 -8.64
N ALA A 133 -6.42 -21.68 -8.55
CA ALA A 133 -5.09 -21.85 -7.97
C ALA A 133 -5.10 -21.89 -6.42
N GLY A 134 -6.28 -21.91 -5.78
CA GLY A 134 -6.45 -22.04 -4.33
C GLY A 134 -6.41 -20.72 -3.56
N GLY A 135 -6.41 -19.58 -4.25
CA GLY A 135 -6.39 -18.24 -3.65
C GLY A 135 -7.69 -17.49 -3.91
N ALA A 136 -8.63 -17.52 -2.96
CA ALA A 136 -9.85 -16.74 -3.05
C ALA A 136 -9.54 -15.24 -2.84
N LEU A 137 -10.18 -14.39 -3.62
CA LEU A 137 -10.11 -12.94 -3.44
C LEU A 137 -11.40 -12.44 -2.81
N ARG A 138 -11.35 -12.14 -1.50
CA ARG A 138 -12.44 -11.51 -0.77
C ARG A 138 -11.98 -10.14 -0.28
N VAL A 139 -12.89 -9.19 -0.26
CA VAL A 139 -12.59 -7.79 0.06
C VAL A 139 -13.59 -7.23 1.06
N ARG A 140 -13.11 -6.31 1.89
CA ARG A 140 -13.89 -5.47 2.78
C ARG A 140 -13.43 -4.01 2.68
N LYS A 141 -14.36 -3.07 2.85
CA LYS A 141 -14.12 -1.63 2.63
C LYS A 141 -13.92 -0.88 3.95
N PHE A 142 -12.68 -0.49 4.23
CA PHE A 142 -12.30 0.25 5.43
C PHE A 142 -12.33 1.76 5.19
N GLU A 143 -12.91 2.53 6.10
CA GLU A 143 -12.90 4.00 6.05
C GLU A 143 -11.81 4.61 6.93
N LEU A 144 -10.86 5.27 6.29
CA LEU A 144 -9.82 6.05 6.98
C LEU A 144 -10.41 7.33 7.57
N SER A 145 -11.12 8.06 6.71
CA SER A 145 -11.84 9.29 7.01
C SER A 145 -13.01 9.43 6.02
N PRO A 146 -13.99 10.32 6.29
CA PRO A 146 -15.16 10.45 5.43
C PRO A 146 -14.80 10.60 3.94
N GLY A 147 -15.17 9.60 3.13
CA GLY A 147 -14.93 9.57 1.69
C GLY A 147 -13.54 9.07 1.25
N ASN A 148 -12.67 8.62 2.16
CA ASN A 148 -11.42 7.93 1.86
C ASN A 148 -11.49 6.48 2.33
N HIS A 149 -11.39 5.55 1.38
CA HIS A 149 -11.51 4.13 1.65
C HIS A 149 -10.25 3.37 1.26
N LEU A 150 -9.90 2.36 2.06
CA LEU A 150 -8.92 1.34 1.73
C LEU A 150 -9.60 -0.02 1.64
N ALA A 151 -9.07 -0.88 0.78
CA ALA A 151 -9.50 -2.27 0.71
C ALA A 151 -8.70 -3.11 1.70
N MET A 152 -9.40 -3.97 2.42
CA MET A 152 -8.80 -5.07 3.19
C MET A 152 -9.10 -6.36 2.43
N PHE A 153 -8.07 -7.14 2.12
CA PHE A 153 -8.20 -8.37 1.37
C PHE A 153 -8.01 -9.60 2.27
N ALA A 154 -8.74 -10.67 1.94
CA ALA A 154 -8.64 -11.94 2.62
C ALA A 154 -8.90 -13.12 1.65
N GLY A 155 -8.37 -14.29 1.98
CA GLY A 155 -8.58 -15.54 1.25
C GLY A 155 -7.37 -16.06 0.46
N GLY A 156 -6.21 -15.43 0.59
CA GLY A 156 -4.93 -15.89 0.02
C GLY A 156 -4.72 -15.55 -1.46
N GLY A 157 -5.72 -14.99 -2.15
CA GLY A 157 -5.61 -14.66 -3.58
C GLY A 157 -4.49 -13.68 -3.93
N LEU A 158 -4.17 -12.73 -3.04
CA LEU A 158 -3.06 -11.80 -3.25
C LEU A 158 -1.69 -12.48 -3.11
N GLU A 159 -1.55 -13.43 -2.18
CA GLU A 159 -0.31 -14.22 -2.01
C GLU A 159 -0.08 -15.16 -3.18
N VAL A 160 -1.14 -15.79 -3.69
CA VAL A 160 -1.10 -16.59 -4.92
C VAL A 160 -0.67 -15.73 -6.10
N ALA A 161 -1.26 -14.53 -6.25
CA ALA A 161 -0.88 -13.61 -7.32
C ALA A 161 0.58 -13.13 -7.21
N ASP A 162 1.10 -12.80 -6.02
CA ASP A 162 2.52 -12.46 -5.80
C ASP A 162 3.44 -13.60 -6.24
N THR A 163 3.07 -14.83 -5.86
CA THR A 163 3.83 -16.04 -6.19
C THR A 163 3.83 -16.30 -7.69
N LEU A 164 2.67 -16.21 -8.35
CA LEU A 164 2.56 -16.39 -9.80
C LEU A 164 3.34 -15.30 -10.56
N LEU A 165 3.25 -14.03 -10.12
CA LEU A 165 3.95 -12.90 -10.75
C LEU A 165 5.48 -13.07 -10.73
N LYS A 166 6.02 -13.72 -9.69
CA LYS A 166 7.47 -13.93 -9.49
C LYS A 166 8.00 -15.20 -10.16
N ASP A 167 7.12 -16.09 -10.61
CA ASP A 167 7.45 -17.29 -11.38
C ASP A 167 7.30 -17.01 -12.88
N GLU A 168 8.42 -16.88 -13.62
CA GLU A 168 8.41 -16.48 -15.03
C GLU A 168 7.59 -17.43 -15.93
N ALA A 169 7.61 -18.73 -15.64
CA ALA A 169 6.90 -19.72 -16.43
C ALA A 169 5.38 -19.62 -16.21
N LYS A 170 4.95 -19.42 -14.97
CA LYS A 170 3.53 -19.29 -14.62
C LYS A 170 2.96 -17.92 -14.96
N ALA A 171 3.77 -16.86 -14.84
CA ALA A 171 3.35 -15.50 -15.15
C ALA A 171 3.09 -15.29 -16.64
N ALA A 172 3.76 -16.04 -17.52
CA ALA A 172 3.80 -15.79 -18.97
C ALA A 172 2.43 -15.56 -19.62
N ALA A 173 1.40 -16.30 -19.19
CA ALA A 173 0.04 -16.19 -19.72
C ALA A 173 -0.70 -14.90 -19.28
N TYR A 174 -0.23 -14.27 -18.21
CA TYR A 174 -0.87 -13.12 -17.56
C TYR A 174 -0.10 -11.81 -17.76
N LEU A 175 1.12 -11.86 -18.31
CA LEU A 175 2.00 -10.70 -18.41
C LEU A 175 1.38 -9.58 -19.27
N ILE A 176 1.47 -8.37 -18.76
CA ILE A 176 1.11 -7.16 -19.49
C ILE A 176 2.35 -6.71 -20.28
N GLY A 177 2.26 -6.80 -21.61
CA GLY A 177 3.33 -6.40 -22.52
C GLY A 177 3.58 -4.89 -22.53
N GLU A 178 4.79 -4.50 -22.96
CA GLU A 178 5.19 -3.08 -23.08
C GLU A 178 4.69 -2.40 -24.36
N GLU A 179 4.18 -3.18 -25.32
CA GLU A 179 3.80 -2.75 -26.67
C GLU A 179 2.54 -1.88 -26.72
N VAL A 180 1.79 -1.79 -25.62
CA VAL A 180 0.57 -0.97 -25.55
C VAL A 180 0.94 0.49 -25.39
N GLU A 181 0.97 1.26 -26.49
CA GLU A 181 1.08 2.73 -26.40
C GLU A 181 -0.09 3.29 -25.57
N SER A 182 0.23 3.73 -24.36
CA SER A 182 -0.73 4.24 -23.40
C SER A 182 -0.05 5.26 -22.51
N ASP A 183 -0.73 6.37 -22.29
CA ASP A 183 -0.29 7.40 -21.36
C ASP A 183 -0.64 6.94 -19.95
N ALA A 184 0.38 6.68 -19.13
CA ALA A 184 0.18 6.60 -17.69
C ALA A 184 -0.10 8.00 -17.17
N ALA A 185 -1.38 8.37 -17.10
CA ALA A 185 -1.81 9.56 -16.37
C ALA A 185 -1.47 9.33 -14.89
N LEU A 186 -0.70 10.23 -14.30
CA LEU A 186 -0.26 10.16 -12.90
C LEU A 186 -0.83 11.33 -12.10
N ASP A 187 -2.03 11.78 -12.47
CA ASP A 187 -2.72 12.88 -11.79
C ASP A 187 -2.99 12.48 -10.33
N GLY A 188 -2.63 13.40 -9.44
CA GLY A 188 -2.74 13.20 -7.99
C GLY A 188 -1.53 12.52 -7.34
N LEU A 189 -0.61 11.93 -8.11
CA LEU A 189 0.64 11.42 -7.53
C LEU A 189 1.53 12.61 -7.12
N SER A 190 1.73 12.80 -5.82
CA SER A 190 2.64 13.82 -5.31
C SER A 190 3.30 13.38 -4.02
N CYS A 191 4.57 13.70 -3.82
CA CYS A 191 5.15 13.61 -2.49
C CYS A 191 6.23 14.68 -2.30
N ARG A 192 5.89 15.66 -1.46
CA ARG A 192 6.74 16.83 -1.16
C ARG A 192 7.22 16.85 0.29
N TRP A 193 6.93 15.79 1.03
CA TRP A 193 7.33 15.63 2.41
C TRP A 193 8.73 15.02 2.47
N GLU A 194 9.53 15.54 3.40
CA GLU A 194 10.80 14.90 3.74
C GLU A 194 10.57 13.63 4.55
N PRO A 195 11.55 12.71 4.63
CA PRO A 195 11.45 11.53 5.50
C PRO A 195 11.07 11.94 6.93
N LEU A 196 10.13 11.21 7.51
CA LEU A 196 9.54 11.48 8.82
C LEU A 196 10.44 10.85 9.89
N PRO A 197 11.21 11.62 10.67
CA PRO A 197 12.13 11.05 11.65
C PRO A 197 11.36 10.35 12.78
N ALA A 198 11.92 9.25 13.30
CA ALA A 198 11.39 8.62 14.50
C ALA A 198 11.40 9.59 15.69
N ARG A 199 10.30 9.62 16.46
CA ARG A 199 10.18 10.40 17.70
C ARG A 199 10.39 9.55 18.93
N ASN A 200 9.91 8.32 18.90
CA ASN A 200 10.08 7.39 20.01
C ASN A 200 11.40 6.61 19.89
N GLY A 201 12.10 6.71 18.76
CA GLY A 201 13.48 6.26 18.58
C GLY A 201 13.63 5.29 17.42
N ARG A 202 12.58 4.51 17.11
CA ARG A 202 12.60 3.56 15.99
C ARG A 202 11.26 3.54 15.26
N ILE A 203 11.31 3.74 13.94
CA ILE A 203 10.18 3.35 13.08
C ILE A 203 10.28 1.85 12.82
N VAL A 204 9.21 1.11 13.06
CA VAL A 204 9.12 -0.34 12.88
C VAL A 204 8.10 -0.66 11.80
N SER A 205 8.54 -1.32 10.73
CA SER A 205 7.67 -2.02 9.78
C SER A 205 7.49 -3.46 10.25
N LEU A 206 6.26 -3.84 10.58
CA LEU A 206 5.89 -5.17 11.05
C LEU A 206 4.94 -5.83 10.05
N MET A 207 5.22 -7.07 9.69
CA MET A 207 4.32 -7.99 9.01
C MET A 207 4.08 -9.19 9.92
N VAL A 208 2.83 -9.53 10.20
CA VAL A 208 2.52 -10.65 11.09
C VAL A 208 1.18 -11.29 10.74
N ARG A 209 1.12 -12.63 10.78
CA ARG A 209 -0.13 -13.37 10.66
C ARG A 209 -0.14 -14.61 11.56
N PRO A 210 -1.30 -15.01 12.10
CA PRO A 210 -1.46 -16.34 12.67
C PRO A 210 -1.18 -17.42 11.63
N THR A 211 -0.60 -18.55 12.06
CA THR A 211 -0.42 -19.74 11.21
C THR A 211 -1.66 -20.63 11.30
N SER A 212 -1.81 -21.60 10.38
CA SER A 212 -2.86 -22.63 10.48
C SER A 212 -2.81 -23.40 11.80
N ALA A 213 -1.60 -23.72 12.29
CA ALA A 213 -1.41 -24.35 13.60
C ALA A 213 -1.82 -23.42 14.76
N GLY A 214 -1.53 -22.12 14.65
CA GLY A 214 -1.99 -21.10 15.60
C GLY A 214 -3.50 -21.02 15.66
N LEU A 215 -4.17 -20.97 14.51
CA LEU A 215 -5.62 -20.97 14.40
C LEU A 215 -6.23 -22.22 15.03
N ALA A 216 -5.66 -23.40 14.77
CA ALA A 216 -6.09 -24.65 15.40
C ALA A 216 -5.91 -24.65 16.93
N ALA A 217 -4.93 -23.89 17.43
CA ALA A 217 -4.69 -23.68 18.86
C ALA A 217 -5.49 -22.50 19.47
N GLY A 218 -6.41 -21.89 18.71
CA GLY A 218 -7.22 -20.76 19.15
C GLY A 218 -6.48 -19.42 19.19
N TYR A 219 -5.32 -19.32 18.54
CA TYR A 219 -4.59 -18.06 18.37
C TYR A 219 -4.95 -17.46 17.00
N ASP A 220 -5.93 -16.57 16.99
CA ASP A 220 -6.47 -15.91 15.81
C ASP A 220 -6.04 -14.44 15.70
N LEU A 221 -6.56 -13.73 14.70
CA LEU A 221 -6.24 -12.33 14.46
C LEU A 221 -6.68 -11.41 15.64
N PRO A 222 -7.89 -11.56 16.22
CA PRO A 222 -8.25 -10.89 17.46
C PRO A 222 -7.25 -11.10 18.61
N ALA A 223 -6.81 -12.34 18.85
CA ALA A 223 -5.83 -12.64 19.89
C ALA A 223 -4.48 -11.96 19.62
N LEU A 224 -4.03 -11.95 18.35
CA LEU A 224 -2.83 -11.26 17.92
C LEU A 224 -2.93 -9.74 18.16
N ILE A 225 -4.04 -9.11 17.75
CA ILE A 225 -4.27 -7.67 17.95
C ILE A 225 -4.23 -7.34 19.43
N ALA A 226 -4.96 -8.09 20.27
CA ALA A 226 -4.97 -7.88 21.72
C ALA A 226 -3.58 -7.99 22.35
N GLY A 227 -2.77 -8.96 21.90
CA GLY A 227 -1.37 -9.09 22.35
C GLY A 227 -0.50 -7.90 21.96
N LEU A 228 -0.65 -7.39 20.73
CA LEU A 228 0.07 -6.21 20.28
C LEU A 228 -0.37 -4.95 21.05
N GLU A 229 -1.67 -4.74 21.26
CA GLU A 229 -2.20 -3.61 22.03
C GLU A 229 -1.70 -3.58 23.47
N ALA A 230 -1.63 -4.75 24.12
CA ALA A 230 -1.07 -4.88 25.47
C ALA A 230 0.40 -4.44 25.55
N ILE A 231 1.19 -4.73 24.51
CA ILE A 231 2.61 -4.34 24.43
C ILE A 231 2.76 -2.84 24.12
N LEU A 232 1.93 -2.33 23.21
CA LEU A 232 1.98 -0.94 22.80
C LEU A 232 1.45 0.00 23.89
N GLY A 233 0.61 -0.51 24.80
CA GLY A 233 -0.03 0.29 25.84
C GLY A 233 -1.08 1.25 25.28
N SER A 234 -1.47 1.05 24.03
CA SER A 234 -2.41 1.87 23.26
C SER A 234 -3.17 0.97 22.30
N SER A 235 -4.45 1.27 22.08
CA SER A 235 -5.25 0.50 21.14
C SER A 235 -4.79 0.74 19.70
N LEU A 236 -4.43 -0.31 18.97
CA LEU A 236 -4.16 -0.27 17.53
C LEU A 236 -5.40 0.11 16.72
N VAL A 237 -6.57 0.11 17.37
CA VAL A 237 -7.89 0.39 16.82
C VAL A 237 -8.23 1.88 16.94
N GLU A 238 -7.84 2.53 18.03
CA GLU A 238 -8.06 3.96 18.23
C GLU A 238 -7.29 4.82 17.22
N ARG A 239 -7.89 5.96 16.85
CA ARG A 239 -7.21 6.98 16.05
C ARG A 239 -6.31 7.79 17.00
N GLN A 240 -5.03 7.98 16.64
CA GLN A 240 -4.09 8.84 17.37
C GLN A 240 -3.55 8.25 18.69
N THR A 241 -3.02 7.04 18.58
CA THR A 241 -2.37 6.28 19.65
C THR A 241 -1.04 6.87 20.12
N GLY A 242 -0.44 7.75 19.32
CA GLY A 242 0.93 8.19 19.56
C GLY A 242 1.98 7.14 19.17
N ALA A 243 1.58 6.10 18.42
CA ALA A 243 2.46 5.17 17.72
C ALA A 243 2.47 5.43 16.20
N GLU A 244 1.63 6.32 15.66
CA GLU A 244 1.63 6.61 14.23
C GLU A 244 2.89 7.40 13.83
N PRO A 245 3.55 7.07 12.70
CA PRO A 245 4.71 7.82 12.22
C PRO A 245 4.36 9.24 11.73
N VAL A 246 3.13 9.45 11.26
CA VAL A 246 2.68 10.73 10.69
C VAL A 246 2.04 11.58 11.77
N ARG A 247 2.79 12.58 12.25
CA ARG A 247 2.34 13.58 13.22
C ARG A 247 2.75 14.98 12.80
N LYS A 248 2.03 15.98 13.27
CA LYS A 248 2.35 17.40 13.00
C LYS A 248 3.82 17.74 13.29
N GLU A 249 4.40 17.15 14.33
CA GLU A 249 5.78 17.39 14.75
C GLU A 249 6.81 16.65 13.89
N THR A 250 6.42 15.56 13.22
CA THR A 250 7.29 14.78 12.32
C THR A 250 7.30 15.33 10.90
N LEU A 251 6.24 16.03 10.51
CA LEU A 251 6.07 16.64 9.20
C LEU A 251 7.12 17.73 9.00
N ARG A 252 8.05 17.50 8.06
CA ARG A 252 9.12 18.43 7.71
C ARG A 252 8.93 18.97 6.30
N HIS A 253 8.94 20.29 6.21
CA HIS A 253 8.98 21.01 4.95
C HIS A 253 10.41 21.44 4.63
N ARG A 254 10.79 21.28 3.37
CA ARG A 254 11.97 21.89 2.78
C ARG A 254 11.57 22.60 1.49
N PHE A 255 12.16 23.76 1.23
CA PHE A 255 11.99 24.45 -0.04
C PHE A 255 13.35 24.63 -0.76
N PRO A 256 13.50 24.14 -2.00
CA PRO A 256 12.58 23.22 -2.70
C PRO A 256 12.58 21.82 -2.05
N PRO A 257 11.49 21.02 -2.18
CA PRO A 257 11.45 19.66 -1.67
C PRO A 257 12.51 18.76 -2.30
N SER A 258 13.10 17.84 -1.53
CA SER A 258 14.09 16.87 -2.05
C SER A 258 13.53 15.97 -3.17
N GLY A 259 12.22 15.75 -3.17
CA GLY A 259 11.51 14.94 -4.16
C GLY A 259 11.11 15.68 -5.45
N LEU A 260 11.26 17.00 -5.54
CA LEU A 260 10.67 17.80 -6.63
C LEU A 260 11.13 17.34 -8.02
N MET A 261 12.45 17.21 -8.23
CA MET A 261 12.99 16.78 -9.53
C MET A 261 12.61 15.34 -9.90
N ARG A 262 12.34 14.50 -8.90
CA ARG A 262 11.87 13.13 -9.11
C ARG A 262 10.41 13.15 -9.59
N GLU A 263 9.54 13.89 -8.91
CA GLU A 263 8.14 14.12 -9.31
C GLU A 263 8.06 14.66 -10.75
N VAL A 264 8.86 15.68 -11.06
CA VAL A 264 8.91 16.29 -12.40
C VAL A 264 9.34 15.31 -13.48
N ARG A 265 10.34 14.46 -13.22
CA ARG A 265 10.80 13.46 -14.20
C ARG A 265 9.73 12.40 -14.47
N VAL A 266 9.02 11.95 -13.44
CA VAL A 266 8.00 10.90 -13.54
C VAL A 266 6.69 11.43 -14.13
N VAL A 267 6.11 12.47 -13.52
CA VAL A 267 4.84 13.06 -13.97
C VAL A 267 5.03 13.81 -15.30
N GLY A 268 6.19 14.43 -15.49
CA GLY A 268 6.55 15.15 -16.71
C GLY A 268 7.11 14.28 -17.83
N PHE A 269 7.17 12.96 -17.66
CA PHE A 269 7.76 12.02 -18.62
C PHE A 269 7.23 12.21 -20.05
N ARG A 270 5.92 12.46 -20.20
CA ARG A 270 5.29 12.67 -21.52
C ARG A 270 4.74 14.08 -21.73
N SER A 271 4.31 14.76 -20.67
CA SER A 271 3.69 16.09 -20.73
C SER A 271 4.69 17.26 -20.84
N GLY A 272 5.99 16.96 -20.72
CA GLY A 272 7.08 17.93 -20.84
C GLY A 272 7.60 18.41 -19.48
N GLN A 273 8.86 18.10 -19.18
CA GLN A 273 9.47 18.37 -17.87
C GLN A 273 9.48 19.85 -17.48
N LEU A 274 9.66 20.79 -18.43
CA LEU A 274 9.72 22.22 -18.13
C LEU A 274 8.37 22.75 -17.61
N LYS A 275 7.27 22.36 -18.26
CA LYS A 275 5.91 22.74 -17.86
C LYS A 275 5.57 22.13 -16.49
N THR A 276 5.90 20.86 -16.29
CA THR A 276 5.68 20.16 -15.02
C THR A 276 6.53 20.76 -13.91
N PHE A 277 7.78 21.15 -14.19
CA PHE A 277 8.65 21.83 -13.25
C PHE A 277 8.09 23.18 -12.81
N ALA A 278 7.68 24.03 -13.76
CA ALA A 278 7.11 25.33 -13.46
C ALA A 278 5.82 25.20 -12.62
N LYS A 279 4.94 24.26 -12.98
CA LYS A 279 3.72 23.94 -12.21
C LYS A 279 4.06 23.48 -10.79
N ALA A 280 4.94 22.50 -10.65
CA ALA A 280 5.30 21.93 -9.36
C ALA A 280 6.00 22.96 -8.45
N LEU A 281 6.85 23.82 -9.02
CA LEU A 281 7.49 24.92 -8.28
C LEU A 281 6.48 25.95 -7.79
N PHE A 282 5.52 26.34 -8.64
CA PHE A 282 4.44 27.24 -8.27
C PHE A 282 3.60 26.66 -7.13
N GLU A 283 3.19 25.40 -7.23
CA GLU A 283 2.42 24.73 -6.18
C GLU A 283 3.23 24.58 -4.88
N CYS A 284 4.55 24.34 -4.95
CA CYS A 284 5.42 24.34 -3.78
C CYS A 284 5.48 25.71 -3.11
N ALA A 285 5.61 26.79 -3.89
CA ALA A 285 5.64 28.15 -3.37
C ALA A 285 4.28 28.54 -2.74
N ALA A 286 3.18 28.18 -3.40
CA ALA A 286 1.82 28.39 -2.89
C ALA A 286 1.57 27.63 -1.58
N ALA A 287 1.99 26.36 -1.51
CA ALA A 287 1.92 25.57 -0.28
C ALA A 287 2.78 26.18 0.83
N ALA A 288 4.03 26.56 0.54
CA ALA A 288 4.92 27.19 1.52
C ALA A 288 4.32 28.50 2.09
N TYR A 289 3.75 29.34 1.23
CA TYR A 289 3.03 30.55 1.64
C TYR A 289 1.80 30.21 2.52
N ALA A 290 0.99 29.23 2.10
CA ALA A 290 -0.18 28.80 2.85
C ALA A 290 0.21 28.28 4.25
N TYR A 291 1.24 27.43 4.36
CA TYR A 291 1.74 26.94 5.64
C TYR A 291 2.29 28.06 6.52
N ALA A 292 3.07 28.99 5.96
CA ALA A 292 3.64 30.10 6.71
C ALA A 292 2.59 31.09 7.24
N THR A 293 1.48 31.26 6.52
CA THR A 293 0.41 32.21 6.87
C THR A 293 -0.81 31.56 7.53
N ALA A 294 -0.88 30.23 7.55
CA ALA A 294 -2.07 29.45 7.90
C ALA A 294 -3.33 29.88 7.11
N ARG A 295 -3.16 30.37 5.87
CA ARG A 295 -4.26 30.84 5.01
C ARG A 295 -4.54 29.86 3.89
N ARG A 296 -5.83 29.71 3.56
CA ARG A 296 -6.30 28.96 2.40
C ARG A 296 -5.81 29.60 1.09
N VAL A 297 -5.32 28.77 0.16
CA VAL A 297 -4.92 29.16 -1.20
C VAL A 297 -5.68 28.29 -2.20
N GLY A 298 -6.68 28.87 -2.88
CA GLY A 298 -7.55 28.11 -3.79
C GLY A 298 -8.27 26.96 -3.05
N PRO A 299 -8.21 25.70 -3.54
CA PRO A 299 -8.80 24.56 -2.87
C PRO A 299 -7.98 24.06 -1.66
N PHE A 300 -6.76 24.55 -1.46
CA PHE A 300 -5.86 24.07 -0.42
C PHE A 300 -6.03 24.87 0.88
N ASP A 301 -6.47 24.20 1.94
CA ASP A 301 -6.45 24.71 3.31
C ASP A 301 -5.35 23.99 4.11
N PRO A 302 -4.26 24.67 4.50
CA PRO A 302 -3.11 24.04 5.14
C PRO A 302 -3.41 23.51 6.55
N VAL A 303 -4.32 24.15 7.28
CA VAL A 303 -4.67 23.74 8.66
C VAL A 303 -5.51 22.48 8.62
N ARG A 304 -6.53 22.48 7.75
CA ARG A 304 -7.37 21.31 7.51
C ARG A 304 -6.55 20.14 6.98
N TYR A 305 -5.74 20.37 5.93
CA TYR A 305 -4.93 19.33 5.31
C TYR A 305 -4.00 18.65 6.32
N VAL A 306 -3.29 19.42 7.15
CA VAL A 306 -2.37 18.84 8.15
C VAL A 306 -3.11 18.05 9.23
N GLY A 307 -4.32 18.48 9.62
CA GLY A 307 -5.16 17.72 10.54
C GLY A 307 -5.69 16.41 9.95
N GLU A 308 -5.95 16.39 8.64
CA GLU A 308 -6.44 15.22 7.91
C GLU A 308 -5.32 14.23 7.56
N LEU A 309 -4.08 14.70 7.39
CA LEU A 309 -2.91 13.86 7.04
C LEU A 309 -2.79 12.63 7.94
N GLN A 310 -2.89 12.79 9.26
CA GLN A 310 -2.72 11.67 10.19
C GLN A 310 -3.82 10.62 10.01
N GLN A 311 -5.06 11.04 9.76
CA GLN A 311 -6.21 10.15 9.60
C GLN A 311 -6.18 9.43 8.25
N ASN A 312 -5.62 10.07 7.22
CA ASN A 312 -5.60 9.58 5.85
C ASN A 312 -4.35 8.75 5.53
N THR A 313 -3.78 8.05 6.52
CA THR A 313 -2.58 7.22 6.35
C THR A 313 -2.90 5.74 6.44
N ASP A 314 -2.20 4.93 5.64
CA ASP A 314 -2.33 3.47 5.61
C ASP A 314 -1.38 2.75 6.58
N PHE A 315 -0.94 3.42 7.66
CA PHE A 315 0.05 2.86 8.59
C PHE A 315 -0.38 1.52 9.21
N ARG A 316 -1.67 1.19 9.14
CA ARG A 316 -2.25 -0.13 9.42
C ARG A 316 -3.03 -0.64 8.20
N LYS A 317 -2.69 -1.82 7.71
CA LYS A 317 -3.34 -2.47 6.56
C LYS A 317 -3.36 -3.99 6.71
N PHE A 318 -4.30 -4.63 6.01
CA PHE A 318 -4.53 -6.06 6.10
C PHE A 318 -4.78 -6.69 4.71
N ASP A 319 -3.97 -7.68 4.39
CA ASP A 319 -3.99 -8.44 3.13
C ASP A 319 -3.69 -9.93 3.38
N ASP A 320 -4.50 -10.59 4.23
CA ASP A 320 -4.20 -11.87 4.92
C ASP A 320 -3.01 -11.80 5.91
N THR A 321 -2.23 -10.73 5.85
CA THR A 321 -1.17 -10.39 6.79
C THR A 321 -1.45 -9.03 7.40
N LEU A 322 -1.33 -8.92 8.73
CA LEU A 322 -1.40 -7.64 9.40
C LEU A 322 -0.08 -6.90 9.17
N ARG A 323 -0.17 -5.71 8.59
CA ARG A 323 0.97 -4.85 8.28
C ARG A 323 0.86 -3.53 9.04
N LEU A 324 1.89 -3.20 9.79
CA LEU A 324 1.94 -2.01 10.63
C LEU A 324 3.24 -1.23 10.40
N VAL A 325 3.14 0.10 10.38
CA VAL A 325 4.30 1.01 10.50
C VAL A 325 4.12 1.84 11.75
N LEU A 326 5.00 1.65 12.74
CA LEU A 326 4.85 2.20 14.08
C LEU A 326 6.10 2.98 14.50
N ASP A 327 5.94 4.08 15.22
CA ASP A 327 7.02 4.81 15.88
C ASP A 327 7.09 4.40 17.36
N LEU A 328 8.06 3.55 17.69
CA LEU A 328 8.17 2.86 18.96
C LEU A 328 9.43 3.26 19.73
N THR A 329 9.32 3.17 21.07
CA THR A 329 10.48 3.25 21.95
C THR A 329 11.35 2.01 21.83
N VAL A 330 12.65 2.13 22.11
CA VAL A 330 13.58 0.98 22.10
C VAL A 330 13.06 -0.14 23.00
N ALA A 331 12.56 0.20 24.20
CA ALA A 331 11.98 -0.77 25.13
C ALA A 331 10.74 -1.48 24.55
N GLN A 332 9.85 -0.75 23.86
CA GLN A 332 8.70 -1.36 23.19
C GLN A 332 9.14 -2.29 22.04
N VAL A 333 10.18 -1.93 21.28
CA VAL A 333 10.72 -2.79 20.23
C VAL A 333 11.27 -4.10 20.81
N ASP A 334 11.97 -4.04 21.93
CA ASP A 334 12.53 -5.22 22.59
C ASP A 334 11.42 -6.16 23.09
N VAL A 335 10.39 -5.61 23.76
CA VAL A 335 9.25 -6.39 24.26
C VAL A 335 8.45 -7.00 23.09
N LEU A 336 8.20 -6.21 22.04
CA LEU A 336 7.50 -6.67 20.83
C LEU A 336 8.26 -7.81 20.15
N SER A 337 9.58 -7.66 19.99
CA SER A 337 10.43 -8.67 19.35
C SER A 337 10.45 -9.96 20.16
N ALA A 338 10.55 -9.86 21.49
CA ALA A 338 10.51 -11.02 22.38
C ALA A 338 9.16 -11.75 22.33
N TYR A 339 8.05 -11.00 22.28
CA TYR A 339 6.72 -11.55 22.10
C TYR A 339 6.59 -12.31 20.78
N LEU A 340 6.85 -11.64 19.65
CA LEU A 340 6.72 -12.23 18.32
C LEU A 340 7.58 -13.48 18.16
N GLU A 341 8.81 -13.46 18.67
CA GLU A 341 9.70 -14.60 18.65
C GLU A 341 9.21 -15.75 19.53
N GLY A 342 8.67 -15.46 20.70
CA GLY A 342 8.05 -16.46 21.57
C GLY A 342 6.85 -17.15 20.92
N GLU A 343 6.02 -16.38 20.21
CA GLU A 343 4.84 -16.89 19.49
C GLU A 343 5.22 -17.69 18.24
N TYR A 344 6.24 -17.24 17.50
CA TYR A 344 6.80 -17.96 16.36
C TYR A 344 7.38 -19.32 16.76
N ARG A 345 8.11 -19.40 17.88
CA ARG A 345 8.66 -20.67 18.38
C ARG A 345 7.60 -21.67 18.80
N ARG A 346 6.43 -21.18 19.23
CA ARG A 346 5.25 -22.01 19.51
C ARG A 346 4.48 -22.38 18.24
N GLY A 347 4.91 -21.90 17.08
CA GLY A 347 4.26 -22.12 15.80
C GLY A 347 2.91 -21.41 15.69
N ARG A 348 2.61 -20.41 16.53
CA ARG A 348 1.29 -19.74 16.57
C ARG A 348 1.14 -18.61 15.56
N LEU A 349 2.24 -17.97 15.21
CA LEU A 349 2.29 -16.90 14.21
C LEU A 349 3.56 -16.97 13.39
N VAL A 350 3.58 -16.26 12.28
CA VAL A 350 4.77 -15.93 11.51
C VAL A 350 4.87 -14.42 11.36
N TYR A 351 6.08 -13.87 11.42
CA TYR A 351 6.30 -12.43 11.38
C TYR A 351 7.58 -12.05 10.64
N GLY A 352 7.67 -10.79 10.26
CA GLY A 352 8.89 -10.10 9.88
C GLY A 352 8.87 -8.68 10.45
N LEU A 353 10.01 -8.21 10.92
CA LEU A 353 10.13 -6.96 11.66
C LEU A 353 11.39 -6.23 11.20
N HIS A 354 11.21 -5.02 10.67
CA HIS A 354 12.32 -4.18 10.26
C HIS A 354 12.26 -2.83 10.97
N GLY A 355 13.39 -2.37 11.49
CA GLY A 355 13.52 -1.07 12.14
C GLY A 355 14.29 -0.07 11.27
N ALA A 356 13.85 1.19 11.27
CA ALA A 356 14.48 2.31 10.58
C ALA A 356 14.51 3.57 11.44
N SER A 357 15.33 4.56 11.07
CA SER A 357 15.39 5.86 11.77
C SER A 357 14.31 6.85 11.33
N SER A 358 13.60 6.55 10.25
CA SER A 358 12.56 7.41 9.69
C SER A 358 11.51 6.59 8.93
N ALA A 359 10.33 7.15 8.70
CA ALA A 359 9.34 6.65 7.77
C ALA A 359 9.37 7.46 6.46
N LEU A 360 8.97 6.84 5.36
CA LEU A 360 8.70 7.48 4.10
C LEU A 360 7.20 7.58 3.88
N MET A 361 6.78 8.67 3.24
CA MET A 361 5.40 8.87 2.84
C MET A 361 5.34 8.99 1.32
N THR A 362 4.28 8.47 0.70
CA THR A 362 3.96 8.66 -0.72
C THR A 362 2.50 9.03 -0.84
N CYS A 363 2.16 10.17 -1.45
CA CYS A 363 0.79 10.69 -1.42
C CYS A 363 0.06 10.52 -2.75
N LEU A 364 -1.21 10.16 -2.66
CA LEU A 364 -2.20 10.26 -3.73
C LEU A 364 -3.23 11.32 -3.33
N VAL A 365 -3.29 12.40 -4.08
CA VAL A 365 -4.14 13.58 -3.80
C VAL A 365 -5.10 13.79 -4.96
N PHE A 366 -6.32 13.27 -4.85
CA PHE A 366 -7.35 13.40 -5.89
C PHE A 366 -8.12 14.71 -5.78
N SER A 367 -8.48 15.12 -4.55
CA SER A 367 -9.15 16.40 -4.30
C SER A 367 -8.86 16.91 -2.90
N LEU A 368 -8.23 18.08 -2.82
CA LEU A 368 -8.00 18.77 -1.53
C LEU A 368 -9.28 19.42 -0.99
N GLU A 369 -10.21 19.81 -1.85
CA GLU A 369 -11.47 20.43 -1.44
C GLU A 369 -12.42 19.43 -0.77
N GLN A 370 -12.47 18.20 -1.32
CA GLN A 370 -13.28 17.10 -0.82
C GLN A 370 -12.50 16.20 0.16
N SER A 371 -11.30 16.61 0.59
CA SER A 371 -10.41 15.83 1.45
C SER A 371 -10.10 14.42 0.93
N ARG A 372 -10.17 14.20 -0.38
CA ARG A 372 -9.85 12.93 -1.03
C ARG A 372 -8.35 12.85 -1.28
N HIS A 373 -7.62 12.43 -0.27
CA HIS A 373 -6.19 12.18 -0.33
C HIS A 373 -5.83 11.03 0.59
N ILE A 374 -4.92 10.17 0.14
CA ILE A 374 -4.43 9.00 0.87
C ILE A 374 -2.91 9.07 0.89
N HIS A 375 -2.33 8.70 2.03
CA HIS A 375 -0.89 8.75 2.27
C HIS A 375 -0.38 7.36 2.61
N PHE A 376 0.41 6.81 1.71
CA PHE A 376 1.08 5.54 1.95
C PHE A 376 2.30 5.78 2.83
N VAL A 377 2.40 5.04 3.93
CA VAL A 377 3.49 5.10 4.91
C VAL A 377 4.26 3.80 4.86
N ASP A 378 5.58 3.92 4.81
CA ASP A 378 6.51 2.79 4.92
C ASP A 378 7.68 3.16 5.83
N GLY A 379 8.31 2.18 6.48
CA GLY A 379 9.56 2.38 7.19
C GLY A 379 10.69 2.71 6.22
N GLY A 380 11.64 3.54 6.62
CA GLY A 380 12.87 3.85 5.87
C GLY A 380 13.78 2.63 5.72
N ASP A 381 14.92 2.80 5.04
CA ASP A 381 15.97 1.79 4.92
C ASP A 381 15.52 0.40 4.43
N GLY A 382 14.39 0.36 3.70
CA GLY A 382 13.81 -0.85 3.12
C GLY A 382 12.48 -1.29 3.72
N GLY A 383 12.10 -0.79 4.90
CA GLY A 383 10.74 -0.89 5.44
C GLY A 383 10.06 -2.25 5.27
N PHE A 384 8.90 -2.27 4.60
CA PHE A 384 8.15 -3.49 4.31
C PHE A 384 8.90 -4.48 3.43
N SER A 385 9.76 -4.05 2.50
CA SER A 385 10.54 -4.99 1.69
C SER A 385 11.49 -5.83 2.55
N GLU A 386 12.15 -5.23 3.55
CA GLU A 386 13.00 -5.97 4.49
C GLU A 386 12.21 -6.80 5.49
N ALA A 387 11.08 -6.28 6.00
CA ALA A 387 10.18 -7.07 6.85
C ALA A 387 9.62 -8.29 6.09
N ALA A 388 9.27 -8.12 4.81
CA ALA A 388 8.78 -9.19 3.94
C ALA A 388 9.85 -10.27 3.69
N ARG A 389 11.12 -9.88 3.55
CA ARG A 389 12.23 -10.84 3.41
C ARG A 389 12.31 -11.78 4.61
N GLU A 390 12.37 -11.21 5.82
CA GLU A 390 12.42 -11.98 7.06
C GLU A 390 11.15 -12.84 7.26
N PHE A 391 9.97 -12.28 6.95
CA PHE A 391 8.70 -13.00 7.00
C PHE A 391 8.72 -14.23 6.08
N LYS A 392 9.15 -14.08 4.82
CA LYS A 392 9.21 -15.16 3.83
C LYS A 392 10.21 -16.25 4.22
N GLU A 393 11.37 -15.87 4.75
CA GLU A 393 12.35 -16.81 5.30
C GLU A 393 11.73 -17.66 6.42
N ARG A 394 10.98 -17.03 7.34
CA ARG A 394 10.29 -17.75 8.42
C ARG A 394 9.16 -18.65 7.93
N VAL A 395 8.39 -18.22 6.92
CA VAL A 395 7.36 -19.07 6.28
C VAL A 395 8.00 -20.32 5.68
N ALA A 396 9.06 -20.16 4.89
CA ALA A 396 9.75 -21.29 4.28
C ALA A 396 10.30 -22.30 5.32
N LEU A 397 10.79 -21.80 6.46
CA LEU A 397 11.24 -22.64 7.57
C LEU A 397 10.11 -23.40 8.26
N LEU A 398 8.91 -22.81 8.38
CA LEU A 398 7.74 -23.50 8.93
C LEU A 398 7.25 -24.59 7.96
N ASP A 399 7.12 -24.26 6.68
CA ASP A 399 6.70 -25.22 5.64
C ASP A 399 7.67 -26.42 5.56
N ALA A 400 8.97 -26.16 5.69
CA ALA A 400 9.98 -27.22 5.70
C ALA A 400 9.84 -28.14 6.92
N LYS A 401 9.48 -27.61 8.10
CA LYS A 401 9.24 -28.40 9.31
C LYS A 401 7.95 -29.22 9.21
N GLU A 402 6.89 -28.65 8.65
CA GLU A 402 5.62 -29.36 8.44
C GLU A 402 5.78 -30.51 7.46
N ARG A 403 6.63 -30.39 6.43
CA ARG A 403 6.92 -31.48 5.49
C ARG A 403 7.82 -32.58 6.05
N ALA A 404 8.57 -32.29 7.11
CA ALA A 404 9.52 -33.22 7.72
C ALA A 404 8.88 -34.08 8.84
N ASN A 405 7.76 -33.62 9.38
CA ASN A 405 6.89 -34.37 10.31
C ASN A 405 5.81 -35.13 9.53
#